data_AF-A0A495YYQ8-F1
#
_entry.id   AF-A0A495YYQ8-F1
#
_cell.length_a   1.000
_cell.length_b   1.000
_cell.length_c   1.000
_cell.angle_alpha   90.00
_cell.angle_beta   90.00
_cell.angle_gamma   90.00
#
_symmetry.space_group_name_H-M   'P 1'
#
loop_
_entity.id
_entity.type
_entity.pdbx_description
1 polymer ?
#
loop_
_entity_poly.entity_id
_entity_poly.type
_entity_poly.pdbx_seq_one_letter_code
_entity_poly.pdbx_strand_id
1 'polypeptide(L)' 'MLTTENRENHIITEVVYISITGDRYHKYRDCPKLRIAHKVLEVSLKSVKECEYKACTDCW' A
#
# COMPACT_ATOMS: atom_id res chain seq x y z
N MET A 1 27.26 -3.73 -29.83
CA MET A 1 26.11 -2.89 -30.21
C MET A 1 25.07 -3.04 -29.10
N LEU A 2 24.72 -1.93 -28.44
CA LEU A 2 23.48 -1.56 -27.71
C LEU A 2 22.77 -2.65 -26.86
N THR A 3 22.42 -2.47 -25.58
CA THR A 3 22.08 -1.25 -24.83
C THR A 3 22.36 -1.39 -23.33
N THR A 4 22.88 -0.30 -22.78
CA THR A 4 22.69 0.19 -21.41
C THR A 4 21.24 -0.02 -20.94
N GLU A 5 20.98 -1.03 -20.11
CA GLU A 5 19.79 -1.03 -19.27
C GLU A 5 20.15 -0.30 -17.97
N ASN A 6 19.68 0.94 -17.93
CA ASN A 6 19.70 1.82 -16.77
C ASN A 6 19.15 1.04 -15.58
N ARG A 7 20.01 0.74 -14.59
CA ARG A 7 19.57 0.31 -13.27
C ARG A 7 18.82 1.48 -12.64
N GLU A 8 17.53 1.60 -12.95
CA GLU A 8 16.59 2.34 -12.15
C GLU A 8 16.80 1.87 -10.71
N ASN A 9 17.09 2.80 -9.81
CA ASN A 9 17.05 2.54 -8.38
C ASN A 9 15.67 1.95 -8.09
N HIS A 10 15.60 0.63 -7.98
CA HIS A 10 14.40 -0.11 -7.65
C HIS A 10 14.12 0.21 -6.17
N ILE A 11 13.58 1.39 -5.92
CA ILE A 11 12.93 1.71 -4.66
C ILE A 11 11.77 0.73 -4.63
N ILE A 12 11.95 -0.39 -3.94
CA ILE A 12 10.85 -1.31 -3.62
C ILE A 12 9.94 -0.49 -2.71
N THR A 13 9.00 0.26 -3.29
CA THR A 13 7.95 0.91 -2.53
C THR A 13 7.03 -0.21 -2.10
N GLU A 14 7.13 -0.63 -0.84
CA GLU A 14 6.21 -1.61 -0.27
C GLU A 14 4.78 -1.11 -0.48
N VAL A 15 3.97 -1.94 -1.14
CA VAL A 15 2.59 -1.60 -1.52
C VAL A 15 1.64 -2.08 -0.43
N VAL A 16 0.67 -1.23 -0.10
CA VAL A 16 -0.40 -1.51 0.88
C VAL A 16 -1.75 -1.06 0.36
N TYR A 17 -2.81 -1.49 1.05
CA TYR A 17 -4.18 -1.22 0.66
C TYR A 17 -4.90 -0.36 1.70
N ILE A 18 -5.63 0.65 1.25
CA ILE A 18 -6.47 1.51 2.10
C ILE A 18 -7.90 1.53 1.56
N SER A 19 -8.86 1.80 2.43
CA SER A 19 -10.21 2.20 2.02
C SER A 19 -10.33 3.71 2.00
N ILE A 20 -11.09 4.27 1.05
CA ILE A 20 -11.30 5.74 0.96
C ILE A 20 -11.98 6.35 2.20
N THR A 21 -12.66 5.55 3.01
CA THR A 21 -13.41 5.99 4.20
C THR A 21 -12.75 5.57 5.52
N GLY A 22 -11.62 4.86 5.47
CA GLY A 22 -10.98 4.29 6.65
C GLY A 22 -9.66 4.98 6.97
N ASP A 23 -9.21 4.85 8.21
CA ASP A 23 -7.97 5.42 8.73
C ASP A 23 -6.84 4.38 8.84
N ARG A 24 -7.05 3.19 8.26
CA ARG A 24 -6.11 2.07 8.36
C ARG A 24 -5.59 1.60 7.01
N TYR A 25 -4.32 1.22 7.01
CA TYR A 25 -3.70 0.53 5.90
C TYR A 25 -3.53 -0.97 6.20
N HIS A 26 -3.58 -1.76 5.14
CA HIS A 26 -3.67 -3.21 5.17
C HIS A 26 -2.58 -3.81 4.27
N LYS A 27 -1.96 -4.88 4.72
CA LYS A 27 -0.98 -5.62 3.90
C LYS A 27 -1.64 -6.40 2.76
N TYR A 28 -2.86 -6.88 2.98
CA TYR A 28 -3.60 -7.70 2.02
C TYR A 28 -4.93 -7.07 1.64
N ARG A 29 -5.25 -7.10 0.33
CA ARG A 29 -6.48 -6.55 -0.24
C ARG A 29 -7.74 -7.29 0.22
N ASP A 30 -7.60 -8.56 0.60
CA ASP A 30 -8.68 -9.45 1.02
C ASP A 30 -8.91 -9.46 2.54
N CYS A 31 -8.18 -8.61 3.31
CA CYS A 31 -8.42 -8.45 4.73
C CYS A 31 -9.92 -8.23 5.00
N PRO A 32 -10.56 -9.01 5.91
CA PRO A 32 -11.99 -8.91 6.16
C PRO A 32 -12.44 -7.49 6.54
N LYS A 33 -11.61 -6.76 7.30
CA LYS A 33 -11.85 -5.38 7.70
C LYS A 33 -11.77 -4.37 6.54
N LEU A 34 -11.03 -4.70 5.48
CA LEU A 34 -10.93 -3.88 4.28
C LEU A 34 -12.00 -4.24 3.24
N ARG A 35 -12.36 -5.52 3.13
CA ARG A 35 -13.32 -6.04 2.14
C ARG A 35 -14.72 -5.43 2.29
N ILE A 36 -15.06 -4.93 3.47
CA ILE A 36 -16.33 -4.22 3.74
C ILE A 36 -16.36 -2.85 3.03
N ALA A 37 -15.21 -2.28 2.66
CA ALA A 37 -15.15 -0.97 2.03
C ALA A 37 -15.64 -1.00 0.58
N HIS A 38 -16.42 0.03 0.21
CA HIS A 38 -16.92 0.23 -1.16
C HIS A 38 -15.81 0.48 -2.19
N LYS A 39 -14.67 1.02 -1.77
CA LYS A 39 -13.54 1.32 -2.66
C LYS A 39 -12.22 1.13 -1.91
N VAL A 40 -11.33 0.35 -2.54
CA VAL A 40 -9.98 0.06 -2.07
C VAL A 40 -8.98 0.70 -3.03
N LEU A 41 -7.98 1.37 -2.47
CA LEU A 41 -6.87 1.95 -3.20
C LEU A 41 -5.58 1.21 -2.85
N GLU A 42 -4.72 1.07 -3.85
CA GLU A 42 -3.36 0.58 -3.70
C GLU A 42 -2.42 1.80 -3.60
N VAL A 43 -1.64 1.86 -2.53
CA VAL A 43 -0.78 3.01 -2.19
C VAL A 43 0.56 2.54 -1.63
N SER A 44 1.55 3.43 -1.58
CA SER A 44 2.83 3.10 -0.95
C SER A 44 2.74 3.14 0.59
N LEU A 45 3.46 2.24 1.27
CA LEU A 45 3.60 2.24 2.72
C LEU A 45 4.18 3.57 3.24
N LYS A 46 5.05 4.21 2.45
CA LYS A 46 5.62 5.51 2.77
C LYS A 46 4.52 6.58 2.87
N SER A 47 3.65 6.66 1.85
CA SER A 47 2.57 7.65 1.80
C SER A 47 1.61 7.52 2.99
N VAL A 48 1.23 6.29 3.37
CA VAL A 48 0.30 6.10 4.50
C VAL A 48 0.94 6.40 5.85
N LYS A 49 2.27 6.20 6.00
CA LYS A 49 3.01 6.60 7.20
C LYS A 49 3.13 8.11 7.31
N GLU A 50 3.37 8.81 6.20
CA GLU A 50 3.40 10.28 6.14
C GLU A 50 2.03 10.91 6.41
N CYS A 51 0.94 10.22 6.03
CA CYS A 51 -0.43 10.63 6.30
C CYS A 51 -1.00 10.12 7.65
N GLU A 52 -0.16 9.58 8.53
CA GLU A 52 -0.54 9.10 9.87
C GLU A 52 -1.65 8.02 9.90
N TYR A 53 -1.82 7.24 8.84
CA TYR A 53 -2.71 6.09 8.88
C TYR A 53 -2.19 5.05 9.87
N LYS A 54 -3.10 4.30 10.47
CA LYS A 54 -2.77 3.23 11.41
C LYS A 54 -2.65 1.89 10.69
N ALA A 55 -1.76 1.04 11.17
CA ALA A 55 -1.74 -0.35 10.74
C ALA A 55 -3.06 -1.06 11.11
N CYS A 56 -3.55 -1.94 10.24
CA CYS A 56 -4.62 -2.86 10.59
C CYS A 56 -4.11 -3.92 11.57
N THR A 57 -4.77 -4.10 12.72
CA THR A 57 -4.34 -5.06 13.75
C THR A 57 -4.39 -6.53 13.34
N ASP A 58 -5.09 -6.86 12.25
CA ASP A 58 -5.38 -8.25 11.87
C ASP A 58 -4.48 -8.75 10.73
N CYS A 59 -3.92 -7.82 9.94
CA CYS A 59 -3.16 -8.15 8.74
C CYS A 59 -1.84 -7.40 8.64
N TRP A 60 -1.36 -6.80 9.73
CA TRP A 60 -0.10 -6.08 9.81
C TRP A 60 0.89 -6.76 10.74
#